data_AF-A0A849QU29-F1
#
_entry.id   AF-A0A849QU29-F1
#
_cell.length_a   1.000
_cell.length_b   1.000
_cell.length_c   1.000
_cell.angle_alpha   90.00
_cell.angle_beta   90.00
_cell.angle_gamma   90.00
#
_symmetry.space_group_name_H-M   'P 1'
#
loop_
_entity.id
_entity.type
_entity.pdbx_description
1 polymer ?
#
loop_
_entity_poly.entity_id
_entity_poly.type
_entity_poly.pdbx_seq_one_letter_code
_entity_poly.pdbx_strand_id
1 'polypeptide(L)'
;MKFRKDKDITKFIGISLCAILAGIIITLFIEPISVFGFILILGGLIGLVIGLSVATKPKCDLIEDERSVRVREKAGYSAFIAMLLIATIIVLLRMMKLSPSLTPSIELTDGVRNIWYLGVWIFITFRWYYNKTGE
;
A
#
# COMPACT_ATOMS: atom_id res chain seq x y z
N MET A 1 -0.75 -27.01 8.46
CA MET A 1 -1.39 -25.71 8.74
C MET A 1 -2.88 -25.80 8.44
N LYS A 2 -3.76 -25.36 9.34
CA LYS A 2 -5.21 -25.33 9.11
C LYS A 2 -5.59 -23.93 8.62
N PHE A 3 -6.05 -23.82 7.38
CA PHE A 3 -6.52 -22.56 6.83
C PHE A 3 -7.85 -22.15 7.46
N ARG A 4 -7.91 -20.93 7.97
CA ARG A 4 -9.15 -20.32 8.46
C ARG A 4 -10.02 -19.93 7.26
N LYS A 5 -11.27 -20.42 7.25
CA LYS A 5 -12.25 -20.17 6.18
C LYS A 5 -13.26 -19.08 6.59
N ASP A 6 -12.76 -17.97 7.11
CA ASP A 6 -13.64 -16.84 7.43
C ASP A 6 -14.12 -16.17 6.15
N LYS A 7 -15.39 -15.75 6.13
CA LYS A 7 -16.01 -15.07 4.98
C LYS A 7 -15.19 -13.85 4.54
N ASP A 8 -14.58 -13.14 5.48
CA ASP A 8 -13.79 -11.94 5.20
C ASP A 8 -12.44 -12.27 4.54
N ILE A 9 -11.77 -13.34 4.97
CA ILE A 9 -10.55 -13.82 4.33
C ILE A 9 -10.86 -14.27 2.89
N THR A 10 -11.93 -15.03 2.70
CA THR A 10 -12.33 -15.51 1.38
C THR A 10 -12.68 -14.34 0.45
N LYS A 11 -13.40 -13.32 0.95
CA LYS A 11 -13.66 -12.09 0.20
C LYS A 11 -12.38 -11.35 -0.17
N PHE A 12 -11.45 -11.22 0.77
CA PHE A 12 -10.17 -10.52 0.55
C PHE A 12 -9.29 -11.23 -0.50
N ILE A 13 -9.19 -12.55 -0.42
CA ILE A 13 -8.50 -13.37 -1.44
C ILE A 13 -9.22 -13.24 -2.79
N GLY A 14 -10.56 -13.27 -2.80
CA GLY A 14 -11.35 -13.06 -4.01
C GLY A 14 -11.10 -11.70 -4.67
N ILE A 15 -11.09 -10.62 -3.89
CA ILE A 15 -10.76 -9.27 -4.40
C ILE A 15 -9.34 -9.24 -4.98
N SER A 16 -8.39 -9.87 -4.29
CA SER A 16 -6.99 -9.94 -4.75
C SER A 16 -6.87 -10.67 -6.08
N LEU A 17 -7.57 -11.79 -6.25
CA LEU A 17 -7.63 -12.53 -7.51
C LEU A 17 -8.32 -11.73 -8.64
N CYS A 18 -9.42 -11.04 -8.33
CA CYS A 18 -10.08 -10.15 -9.29
C CYS A 18 -9.17 -9.01 -9.74
N ALA A 19 -8.37 -8.44 -8.84
CA ALA A 19 -7.39 -7.40 -9.18
C ALA A 19 -6.30 -7.93 -10.12
N ILE A 20 -5.79 -9.15 -9.88
CA ILE A 20 -4.84 -9.80 -10.79
C ILE A 20 -5.45 -10.02 -12.18
N LEU A 21 -6.67 -10.58 -12.23
CA LEU A 21 -7.39 -10.82 -13.48
C LEU A 21 -7.63 -9.53 -14.27
N ALA A 22 -8.14 -8.48 -13.60
CA ALA A 22 -8.37 -7.18 -14.21
C ALA A 22 -7.04 -6.56 -14.71
N GLY A 23 -5.98 -6.69 -13.92
CA GLY A 23 -4.66 -6.22 -14.29
C GLY A 23 -4.12 -6.92 -15.55
N ILE A 24 -4.24 -8.26 -15.65
CA ILE A 24 -3.86 -9.03 -16.84
C ILE A 24 -4.64 -8.55 -18.07
N ILE A 25 -5.96 -8.37 -17.95
CA ILE A 25 -6.80 -7.91 -19.06
C ILE A 25 -6.35 -6.51 -19.52
N ILE A 26 -6.13 -5.58 -18.59
CA ILE A 26 -5.68 -4.22 -18.91
C ILE A 26 -4.31 -4.25 -19.59
N THR A 27 -3.36 -5.04 -19.06
CA THR A 27 -2.00 -5.13 -19.63
C THR A 27 -1.99 -5.73 -21.02
N LEU A 28 -2.83 -6.74 -21.31
CA LEU A 28 -2.84 -7.43 -22.60
C LEU A 28 -3.67 -6.71 -23.68
N PHE A 29 -4.76 -6.03 -23.29
CA PHE A 29 -5.73 -5.50 -24.26
C PHE A 29 -5.80 -3.98 -24.30
N ILE A 30 -5.15 -3.27 -23.37
CA ILE A 30 -5.22 -1.80 -23.28
C ILE A 30 -3.82 -1.20 -23.10
N GLU A 31 -3.01 -1.23 -24.17
CA GLU A 31 -1.63 -0.71 -24.21
C GLU A 31 -1.44 0.68 -23.57
N PRO A 32 -2.31 1.69 -23.83
CA PRO A 32 -2.11 3.05 -23.30
C PRO A 32 -2.08 3.13 -21.77
N ILE A 33 -2.67 2.17 -21.08
CA ILE A 33 -2.76 2.12 -19.62
C ILE A 33 -2.16 0.83 -19.04
N SER A 34 -1.32 0.14 -19.81
CA SER A 34 -0.65 -1.12 -19.41
C SER A 34 0.07 -1.02 -18.06
N VAL A 35 0.63 0.15 -17.73
CA VAL A 35 1.26 0.45 -16.43
C VAL A 35 0.28 0.29 -15.26
N PHE A 36 -0.98 0.72 -15.41
CA PHE A 36 -2.01 0.52 -14.38
C PHE A 36 -2.37 -0.96 -14.24
N GLY A 37 -2.36 -1.71 -15.34
CA GLY A 37 -2.51 -3.17 -15.31
C GLY A 37 -1.41 -3.85 -14.50
N PHE A 38 -0.15 -3.45 -14.69
CA PHE A 38 0.98 -3.95 -13.88
C PHE A 38 0.82 -3.62 -12.40
N ILE A 39 0.41 -2.40 -12.05
CA ILE A 39 0.17 -2.00 -10.65
C ILE A 39 -0.93 -2.87 -10.02
N LEU A 40 -2.01 -3.15 -10.74
CA LEU A 40 -3.09 -4.02 -10.29
C LEU A 40 -2.64 -5.46 -10.06
N ILE A 41 -1.81 -6.02 -10.96
CA ILE A 41 -1.23 -7.35 -10.80
C ILE A 41 -0.36 -7.40 -9.54
N LEU A 42 0.55 -6.44 -9.37
CA LEU A 42 1.45 -6.37 -8.23
C LEU A 42 0.68 -6.22 -6.91
N GLY A 43 -0.30 -5.31 -6.88
CA GLY A 43 -1.16 -5.10 -5.71
C GLY A 43 -1.99 -6.34 -5.37
N GLY A 44 -2.54 -7.01 -6.38
CA GLY A 44 -3.28 -8.26 -6.21
C GLY A 44 -2.41 -9.42 -5.70
N LEU A 45 -1.16 -9.55 -6.18
CA LEU A 45 -0.20 -10.53 -5.68
C LEU A 45 0.15 -10.28 -4.21
N ILE A 46 0.44 -9.03 -3.84
CA ILE A 46 0.71 -8.64 -2.46
C ILE A 46 -0.51 -8.96 -1.58
N GLY A 47 -1.71 -8.58 -2.02
CA GLY A 47 -2.96 -8.89 -1.34
C GLY A 47 -3.16 -10.38 -1.14
N LEU A 48 -2.87 -11.20 -2.16
CA LEU A 48 -2.99 -12.65 -2.07
C LEU A 48 -2.02 -13.25 -1.06
N VAL A 49 -0.75 -12.82 -1.05
CA VAL A 49 0.26 -13.26 -0.07
C VAL A 49 -0.15 -12.87 1.35
N ILE A 50 -0.64 -11.64 1.56
CA ILE A 50 -1.14 -11.18 2.86
C ILE A 50 -2.35 -12.01 3.28
N GLY A 51 -3.31 -12.23 2.37
CA GLY A 51 -4.53 -12.99 2.62
C GLY A 51 -4.25 -14.42 3.04
N LEU A 52 -3.34 -15.10 2.34
CA LEU A 52 -2.87 -16.43 2.70
C LEU A 52 -2.15 -16.42 4.06
N SER A 53 -1.26 -15.45 4.29
CA SER A 53 -0.53 -15.33 5.55
C SER A 53 -1.50 -15.16 6.73
N VAL A 54 -2.50 -14.29 6.60
CA VAL A 54 -3.55 -14.07 7.61
C VAL A 54 -4.44 -15.30 7.77
N ALA A 55 -4.70 -16.05 6.70
CA ALA A 55 -5.50 -17.27 6.74
C ALA A 55 -4.81 -18.42 7.50
N THR A 56 -3.47 -18.40 7.59
CA THR A 56 -2.70 -19.38 8.35
C THR A 56 -2.57 -19.06 9.85
N LYS A 57 -2.90 -17.83 10.27
CA LYS A 57 -2.82 -17.39 11.66
C LYS A 57 -4.14 -17.54 12.41
N PRO A 58 -4.11 -17.87 13.72
CA PRO A 58 -5.31 -17.89 14.55
C PRO A 58 -5.86 -16.48 14.75
N LYS A 59 -7.18 -16.37 14.98
CA LYS A 59 -7.87 -15.07 15.11
C LYS A 59 -7.35 -14.22 16.27
N CYS A 60 -6.90 -14.85 17.36
CA CYS A 60 -6.36 -14.18 18.54
C CYS A 60 -5.07 -13.41 18.24
N ASP A 61 -4.23 -13.92 17.33
CA ASP A 61 -2.97 -13.27 16.94
C ASP A 61 -3.18 -12.07 16.00
N LEU A 62 -4.41 -11.87 15.52
CA LEU A 62 -4.80 -10.79 14.61
C LEU A 62 -5.54 -9.67 15.33
N ILE A 63 -5.86 -9.86 16.62
CA ILE A 63 -6.35 -8.78 17.46
C ILE A 63 -5.17 -7.83 17.65
N GLU A 64 -5.39 -6.55 17.32
CA GLU A 64 -4.35 -5.55 17.44
C GLU A 64 -4.00 -5.38 18.92
N ASP A 65 -2.78 -5.79 19.29
CA ASP A 65 -2.26 -5.61 20.64
C ASP A 65 -2.01 -4.11 20.88
N GLU A 66 -2.30 -3.61 22.09
CA GLU A 66 -2.00 -2.24 22.51
C GLU A 66 -0.53 -1.87 22.28
N ARG A 67 0.38 -2.85 22.39
CA ARG A 67 1.79 -2.64 22.03
C ARG A 67 1.97 -2.27 20.56
N SER A 68 1.25 -2.94 19.66
CA SER A 68 1.35 -2.67 18.23
C SER A 68 0.78 -1.30 17.83
N VAL A 69 -0.27 -0.86 18.52
CA VAL A 69 -0.84 0.50 18.36
C VAL A 69 0.17 1.56 18.79
N ARG A 70 0.78 1.41 19.98
CA ARG A 70 1.78 2.36 20.49
C ARG A 70 3.01 2.46 19.59
N VAL A 71 3.54 1.33 19.13
CA VAL A 71 4.65 1.31 18.16
C VAL A 71 4.29 2.06 16.88
N ARG A 72 3.06 1.90 16.39
CA ARG A 72 2.57 2.57 15.18
C ARG A 72 2.42 4.09 15.38
N GLU A 73 1.88 4.51 16.51
CA GLU A 73 1.76 5.93 16.84
C GLU A 73 3.13 6.60 17.02
N LYS A 74 4.05 5.96 17.74
CA LYS A 74 5.44 6.45 17.91
C LYS A 74 6.20 6.52 16.60
N ALA A 75 5.95 5.59 15.67
CA ALA A 75 6.51 5.64 14.33
C ALA A 75 5.91 6.76 13.45
N GLY A 76 4.96 7.56 13.96
CA GLY A 76 4.38 8.69 13.23
C GLY A 76 3.44 8.27 12.11
N TYR A 77 2.72 7.16 12.27
CA TYR A 77 1.88 6.58 11.23
C TYR A 77 0.88 7.55 10.60
N SER A 78 0.24 8.42 11.39
CA SER A 78 -0.69 9.43 10.88
C SER A 78 0.00 10.42 9.93
N ALA A 79 1.16 10.93 10.32
CA ALA A 79 1.97 11.81 9.49
C ALA A 79 2.50 11.09 8.22
N PHE A 80 2.89 9.82 8.36
CA PHE A 80 3.30 8.99 7.24
C PHE A 80 2.16 8.80 6.22
N ILE A 81 0.96 8.44 6.66
CA ILE A 81 -0.21 8.28 5.79
C ILE A 81 -0.58 9.60 5.11
N ALA A 82 -0.57 10.72 5.84
CA ALA A 82 -0.82 12.03 5.26
C ALA A 82 0.20 12.36 4.16
N MET A 83 1.49 12.09 4.38
CA MET A 83 2.54 12.27 3.39
C MET A 83 2.33 11.40 2.15
N LEU A 84 1.97 10.11 2.32
CA LEU A 84 1.66 9.22 1.19
C LEU A 84 0.49 9.76 0.35
N LEU A 85 -0.58 10.23 1.00
CA LEU A 85 -1.76 10.75 0.31
C LEU A 85 -1.42 12.01 -0.48
N ILE A 86 -0.72 12.97 0.13
CA ILE A 86 -0.31 14.22 -0.52
C ILE A 86 0.59 13.90 -1.73
N ALA A 87 1.58 13.03 -1.55
CA ALA A 87 2.48 12.64 -2.64
C ALA A 87 1.73 11.98 -3.80
N THR A 88 0.77 11.10 -3.49
CA THR A 88 -0.06 10.42 -4.50
C THR A 88 -0.92 11.42 -5.27
N ILE A 89 -1.54 12.39 -4.59
CA ILE A 89 -2.33 13.45 -5.23
C ILE A 89 -1.46 14.27 -6.18
N ILE A 90 -0.27 14.68 -5.76
CA ILE A 90 0.64 15.48 -6.60
C ILE A 90 1.06 14.70 -7.86
N VAL A 91 1.41 13.42 -7.72
CA VAL A 91 1.76 12.57 -8.86
C VAL A 91 0.57 12.40 -9.80
N LEU A 92 -0.63 12.17 -9.25
CA LEU A 92 -1.86 12.01 -10.02
C LEU A 92 -2.19 13.28 -10.81
N LEU A 93 -2.10 14.46 -10.19
CA LEU A 93 -2.34 15.75 -10.84
C LEU A 93 -1.40 15.95 -12.03
N ARG A 94 -0.12 15.56 -11.90
CA ARG A 94 0.84 15.63 -13.02
C ARG A 94 0.50 14.64 -14.13
N MET A 95 0.05 13.43 -13.80
CA MET A 95 -0.31 12.41 -14.80
C MET A 95 -1.56 12.80 -15.59
N MET A 96 -2.59 13.32 -14.92
CA MET A 96 -3.87 13.63 -15.57
C MET A 96 -3.83 14.94 -16.37
N LYS A 97 -2.87 15.84 -16.13
CA LYS A 97 -2.72 17.13 -16.84
C LYS A 97 -4.05 17.92 -16.93
N LEU A 98 -4.84 17.90 -15.85
CA LEU A 98 -6.21 18.43 -15.82
C LEU A 98 -6.29 19.93 -16.16
N SER A 99 -5.25 20.70 -15.82
CA SER A 99 -5.12 22.12 -16.16
C SER A 99 -3.66 22.55 -16.09
N PRO A 100 -3.20 23.50 -16.93
CA PRO A 100 -1.85 24.09 -16.81
C PRO A 100 -1.57 24.69 -15.42
N SER A 101 -2.58 25.25 -14.75
CA SER A 101 -2.45 25.85 -13.42
C SER A 101 -2.34 24.83 -12.28
N LEU A 102 -2.85 23.61 -12.49
CA LEU A 102 -2.89 22.53 -11.50
C LEU A 102 -1.83 21.45 -11.78
N THR A 103 -1.07 21.59 -12.86
CA THR A 103 -0.01 20.64 -13.23
C THR A 103 1.25 21.00 -12.46
N PRO A 104 1.69 20.15 -11.51
CA PRO A 104 2.91 20.38 -10.74
C PRO A 104 4.14 20.44 -11.66
N SER A 105 5.12 21.27 -11.29
CA SER A 105 6.41 21.28 -11.98
C SER A 105 7.13 19.93 -11.86
N ILE A 106 8.04 19.68 -12.80
CA ILE A 106 8.86 18.46 -12.82
C ILE A 106 9.68 18.37 -11.53
N GLU A 107 10.35 19.46 -11.17
CA GLU A 107 11.17 19.58 -9.96
C GLU A 107 10.37 19.29 -8.68
N LEU A 108 9.14 19.83 -8.58
CA LEU A 108 8.28 19.58 -7.42
C LEU A 108 7.91 18.10 -7.32
N THR A 109 7.58 17.46 -8.44
CA THR A 109 7.23 16.04 -8.45
C THR A 109 8.42 15.16 -8.07
N ASP A 110 9.60 15.49 -8.56
CA ASP A 110 10.82 14.73 -8.26
C ASP A 110 11.23 14.92 -6.78
N GLY A 111 11.10 16.15 -6.26
CA GLY A 111 11.26 16.43 -4.84
C GLY A 111 10.27 15.63 -3.97
N VAL A 112 8.99 15.62 -4.34
CA VAL A 112 7.95 14.83 -3.65
C VAL A 112 8.25 13.34 -3.71
N ARG A 113 8.74 12.83 -4.85
CA ARG A 113 9.15 11.44 -4.99
C ARG A 113 10.32 11.09 -4.04
N ASN A 114 11.30 11.97 -3.92
CA ASN A 114 12.43 11.77 -2.99
C ASN A 114 11.97 11.80 -1.53
N ILE A 115 11.12 12.76 -1.16
CA ILE A 115 10.51 12.84 0.18
C ILE A 115 9.71 11.56 0.47
N TRP A 116 9.00 11.04 -0.52
CA TRP A 116 8.24 9.80 -0.40
C TRP A 116 9.15 8.60 -0.10
N TYR A 117 10.23 8.42 -0.86
CA TYR A 117 11.20 7.36 -0.59
C TYR A 117 11.83 7.48 0.79
N LEU A 118 12.26 8.69 1.17
CA LEU A 118 12.82 8.96 2.50
C LEU A 118 11.81 8.68 3.61
N GLY A 119 10.56 9.13 3.45
CA GLY A 119 9.50 8.94 4.42
C GLY A 119 9.15 7.46 4.63
N VAL A 120 9.15 6.65 3.57
CA VAL A 120 8.99 5.19 3.66
C VAL A 120 10.15 4.57 4.44
N TRP A 121 11.39 4.95 4.14
CA TRP A 121 12.57 4.44 4.84
C TRP A 121 12.57 4.81 6.33
N ILE A 122 12.26 6.07 6.65
CA ILE A 122 12.16 6.57 8.02
C ILE A 122 11.08 5.81 8.80
N PHE A 123 9.88 5.66 8.21
CA PHE A 123 8.77 4.96 8.85
C PHE A 123 9.11 3.49 9.13
N ILE A 124 9.70 2.78 8.17
CA ILE A 124 10.12 1.38 8.34
C ILE A 124 11.17 1.28 9.46
N THR A 125 12.15 2.18 9.47
CA THR A 125 13.24 2.18 10.46
C THR A 125 12.72 2.45 11.87
N PHE A 126 11.87 3.47 12.05
CA PHE A 126 11.29 3.78 13.36
C PHE A 126 10.36 2.67 13.84
N ARG A 127 9.51 2.13 12.97
CA ARG A 127 8.64 1.01 13.32
C ARG A 127 9.45 -0.20 13.78
N TRP A 128 10.56 -0.50 13.11
CA TRP A 128 11.47 -1.56 13.52
C TRP A 128 12.15 -1.27 14.86
N TYR A 129 12.62 -0.03 15.05
CA TYR A 129 13.26 0.43 16.28
C TYR A 129 12.33 0.30 17.50
N TYR A 130 11.13 0.88 17.44
CA TYR A 130 10.17 0.82 18.55
C TYR A 130 9.68 -0.60 18.83
N ASN A 131 9.53 -1.42 17.77
CA ASN A 131 9.21 -2.83 17.96
C ASN A 131 10.30 -3.59 18.73
N LYS A 132 11.58 -3.30 18.45
CA LYS A 132 12.75 -3.87 19.12
C LYS A 132 12.91 -3.40 20.57
N THR A 133 12.69 -2.12 20.84
CA THR A 133 12.81 -1.57 22.20
C THR A 133 11.64 -1.95 23.10
N GLY A 134 10.51 -2.40 22.52
CA GLY A 134 9.32 -2.77 23.30
C GLY A 134 8.57 -1.58 23.87
N GLU A 135 8.88 -0.39 23.36
CA GLU A 135 8.29 0.89 23.73
C GLU A 135 7.05 1.26 22.92
#